data_AF-A0A812MFN0-F1
#
_entry.id   AF-A0A812MFN0-F1
#
_cell.length_a   1.000
_cell.length_b   1.000
_cell.length_c   1.000
_cell.angle_alpha   90.00
_cell.angle_beta   90.00
_cell.angle_gamma   90.00
#
_symmetry.space_group_name_H-M   'P 1'
#
loop_
_entity.id
_entity.type
_entity.pdbx_description
1 polymer ?
#
loop_
_entity_poly.entity_id
_entity_poly.type
_entity_poly.pdbx_seq_one_letter_code
_entity_poly.pdbx_strand_id
1 'polypeptide(L)' 'VFGVVLKHGEITNNRFGNFHHDEIIGRPFGSKVRARRGGLWLALLRPTPEFITQSLTHRTQIVYHADIS' A
#
# COMPACT_ATOMS: atom_id res chain seq x y z
N VAL A 1 -4.58 -1.28 -5.65
CA VAL A 1 -3.37 -0.99 -4.84
C VAL A 1 -3.61 0.32 -4.13
N PHE A 2 -3.19 0.49 -2.88
CA PHE A 2 -3.30 1.77 -2.19
C PHE A 2 -1.93 2.20 -1.69
N GLY A 3 -1.65 3.50 -1.75
CA GLY A 3 -0.44 4.09 -1.20
C GLY A 3 -0.62 4.36 0.29
N VAL A 4 0.42 4.09 1.08
CA VAL A 4 0.46 4.42 2.50
C VAL A 4 1.85 4.94 2.87
N VAL A 5 1.89 6.01 3.65
CA VAL A 5 3.12 6.48 4.26
C VAL A 5 3.23 5.83 5.63
N LEU A 6 4.25 5.00 5.82
CA LEU A 6 4.48 4.33 7.10
C LEU A 6 5.09 5.31 8.10
N LYS A 7 4.53 5.33 9.30
CA LYS A 7 4.98 6.12 10.44
C LYS A 7 4.90 5.28 11.70
N HIS A 8 5.90 5.41 12.57
CA HIS A 8 5.97 4.63 13.81
C HIS A 8 4.77 4.89 14.73
N GLY A 9 4.23 3.85 15.36
CA GLY A 9 3.06 3.90 16.23
C GLY A 9 1.70 4.07 15.53
N GLU A 10 1.67 4.35 14.23
CA GLU A 10 0.42 4.50 13.48
C GLU A 10 -0.16 3.15 13.02
N ILE A 11 -1.46 3.16 12.74
CA ILE A 11 -2.23 1.99 12.30
C ILE A 11 -3.02 2.37 11.05
N THR A 12 -2.82 1.59 9.98
CA THR A 12 -3.67 1.67 8.80
C THR A 12 -4.81 0.68 8.90
N ASN A 13 -6.04 1.18 8.84
CA ASN A 13 -7.25 0.38 8.82
C ASN A 13 -7.83 0.35 7.40
N ASN A 14 -8.18 -0.84 6.92
CA ASN A 14 -8.93 -0.99 5.68
C ASN A 14 -9.89 -2.19 5.78
N ARG A 15 -10.61 -2.49 4.69
CA ARG A 15 -11.55 -3.62 4.61
C ARG A 15 -10.92 -4.99 4.91
N PHE A 16 -9.59 -5.10 4.87
CA PHE A 16 -8.83 -6.33 5.13
C PHE A 16 -8.32 -6.42 6.57
N GLY A 17 -8.54 -5.40 7.41
CA GLY A 17 -8.18 -5.40 8.82
C GLY A 17 -7.33 -4.22 9.23
N ASN A 18 -6.70 -4.34 10.40
CA ASN A 18 -5.82 -3.34 10.98
C ASN A 18 -4.34 -3.75 10.86
N PHE A 19 -3.53 -2.83 10.36
CA PHE A 19 -2.12 -3.05 10.07
C PHE A 19 -1.28 -2.03 10.84
N HIS A 20 -0.56 -2.50 11.85
CA HIS A 20 0.35 -1.68 12.64
C HIS A 20 1.62 -1.40 11.85
N HIS A 21 1.99 -0.13 11.71
CA HIS A 21 3.14 0.26 10.89
C HIS A 21 4.46 -0.28 11.46
N ASP A 22 4.55 -0.43 12.78
CA ASP A 22 5.74 -0.96 13.46
C ASP A 22 6.07 -2.40 13.06
N GLU A 23 5.06 -3.17 12.66
CA GLU A 23 5.26 -4.53 12.17
C GLU A 23 5.65 -4.58 10.69
N ILE A 24 5.45 -3.48 9.97
CA ILE A 24 5.72 -3.34 8.54
C ILE A 24 7.12 -2.75 8.32
N ILE A 25 7.49 -1.73 9.11
CA ILE A 25 8.79 -1.08 9.04
C ILE A 25 9.89 -2.11 9.27
N GLY A 26 10.89 -2.12 8.38
CA GLY A 26 11.99 -3.08 8.41
C GLY A 26 11.73 -4.41 7.69
N ARG A 27 10.49 -4.71 7.27
CA ARG A 27 10.23 -5.88 6.40
C ARG A 27 10.67 -5.60 4.96
N PRO A 28 11.22 -6.59 4.25
CA PRO A 28 11.55 -6.44 2.84
C PRO A 28 10.28 -6.32 1.98
N PHE A 29 10.36 -5.55 0.89
CA PHE A 29 9.32 -5.56 -0.13
C PHE A 29 9.12 -6.98 -0.69
N GLY A 30 7.87 -7.30 -1.06
CA GLY A 30 7.41 -8.65 -1.38
C GLY A 30 6.87 -9.42 -0.18
N SER A 31 7.11 -8.94 1.05
CA SER A 31 6.62 -9.61 2.26
C SER A 31 5.10 -9.56 2.37
N LYS A 32 4.55 -10.66 2.91
CA LYS A 32 3.14 -10.75 3.32
C LYS A 32 2.98 -10.30 4.77
N VAL A 33 2.09 -9.35 5.01
CA VAL A 33 1.75 -8.82 6.34
C VAL A 33 0.32 -9.23 6.65
N ARG A 34 0.12 -9.91 7.78
CA ARG A 34 -1.22 -10.30 8.27
C ARG A 34 -1.79 -9.19 9.13
N ALA A 35 -3.11 -8.98 9.04
CA ALA A 35 -3.82 -8.10 9.95
C ALA A 35 -3.82 -8.69 11.36
N ARG A 36 -3.71 -7.86 12.40
CA ARG A 36 -3.88 -8.32 13.80
C ARG A 36 -5.33 -8.76 14.08
N ARG A 37 -6.29 -8.11 13.42
CA ARG A 37 -7.73 -8.38 13.50
C ARG A 37 -8.30 -8.39 12.08
N GLY A 38 -9.09 -9.40 11.74
CA GLY A 38 -9.74 -9.53 10.42
C GLY A 38 -9.18 -10.62 9.50
N GLY A 39 -8.19 -11.41 9.93
CA GLY A 39 -7.77 -12.67 9.29
C GLY A 39 -7.12 -12.57 7.89
N LEU A 40 -7.21 -11.42 7.24
CA LEU A 40 -6.69 -11.19 5.89
C LEU A 40 -5.28 -10.59 5.93
N TRP A 41 -4.71 -10.32 4.77
CA TRP A 41 -3.31 -9.96 4.60
C TRP A 41 -3.11 -8.97 3.46
N LEU A 42 -1.96 -8.30 3.47
CA LEU A 42 -1.48 -7.41 2.42
C LEU A 42 -0.07 -7.83 1.98
N ALA A 43 0.27 -7.61 0.71
CA ALA A 43 1.64 -7.69 0.22
C ALA A 43 2.27 -6.30 0.21
N LEU A 44 3.52 -6.20 0.67
CA LEU A 44 4.31 -4.99 0.56
C LEU A 44 4.88 -4.88 -0.85
N LEU A 45 4.55 -3.83 -1.58
CA LEU A 45 5.07 -3.59 -2.91
C LEU A 45 6.02 -2.39 -2.90
N ARG A 46 7.09 -2.48 -3.69
CA ARG A 46 7.99 -1.34 -3.89
C ARG A 46 7.21 -0.24 -4.64
N PRO A 47 7.35 1.04 -4.27
CA PRO A 47 6.74 2.13 -5.02
C PRO A 47 7.42 2.28 -6.39
N THR A 48 6.81 1.73 -7.44
CA THR A 48 7.20 2.00 -8.85
C THR A 48 6.22 2.99 -9.48
N PRO A 49 6.58 3.70 -10.56
CA PRO A 49 5.67 4.64 -11.23
C PRO A 49 4.32 4.01 -11.59
N GLU A 50 4.31 2.76 -12.02
CA GLU A 50 3.09 2.03 -12.40
C GLU A 50 2.17 1.83 -11.19
N PHE A 51 2.72 1.39 -10.05
CA PHE A 51 1.96 1.21 -8.83
C PHE A 51 1.53 2.54 -8.20
N ILE A 52 2.36 3.57 -8.30
CA ILE A 52 2.01 4.92 -7.83
C ILE A 52 0.80 5.41 -8.61
N THR A 53 0.87 5.42 -9.95
CA THR A 53 -0.22 5.86 -10.83
C THR A 53 -1.51 5.10 -10.54
N GLN A 54 -1.45 3.78 -10.31
CA GLN A 54 -2.61 2.97 -9.93
C GLN A 54 -3.16 3.24 -8.52
N SER A 55 -2.36 3.84 -7.63
CA SER A 55 -2.73 4.11 -6.24
C SER A 55 -3.25 5.53 -6.00
N LEU A 56 -3.11 6.42 -6.98
CA LEU A 56 -3.54 7.81 -6.87
C LEU A 56 -5.06 7.90 -6.71
N THR A 57 -5.50 8.76 -5.80
CA THR A 57 -6.90 9.17 -5.80
C THR A 57 -7.13 10.12 -6.97
N HIS A 58 -7.95 9.69 -7.92
CA HIS A 58 -8.28 10.48 -9.10
C HIS A 58 -9.04 11.74 -8.72
N ARG A 59 -8.41 12.91 -8.92
CA ARG A 59 -9.06 14.22 -8.80
C ARG A 59 -9.34 14.86 -10.16
N THR A 60 -8.57 14.47 -11.17
CA THR A 60 -8.67 14.86 -12.58
C THR A 60 -8.28 13.68 -13.46
N GLN A 61 -8.39 13.86 -14.78
CA GLN A 61 -7.76 12.96 -15.72
C GLN A 61 -6.24 12.99 -15.54
N ILE A 62 -5.61 11.81 -15.62
CA ILE A 62 -4.16 11.62 -15.65
C ILE A 62 -3.80 10.77 -16.87
N VAL A 63 -2.53 10.77 -17.24
CA VAL A 63 -2.01 9.96 -18.33
C VAL A 63 -1.58 8.60 -17.75
N TYR A 64 -1.89 7.51 -18.44
CA TYR A 64 -1.55 6.15 -18.02
C TYR A 64 -0.42 5.56 -18.88
N HIS A 65 0.07 4.38 -18.49
CA HIS A 65 1.18 3.70 -19.16
C HIS A 65 1.03 3.61 -20.68
N ALA A 66 -0.17 3.29 -21.19
CA ALA A 66 -0.43 3.17 -22.62
C ALA A 66 -0.14 4.46 -23.42
N ASP A 67 -0.18 5.62 -22.76
CA ASP A 67 0.02 6.93 -23.37
C ASP A 67 1.39 7.57 -22.99
N ILE A 68 2.12 7.02 -22.01
CA ILE A 68 3.43 7.54 -21.52
C ILE A 68 4.61 6.76 -22.11
N SER A 69 4.39 5.51 -22.54
CA SER A 69 5.44 4.58 -22.98
C SER A 69 6.12 4.97 -24.29
#